data_AF-A0A317ZBG5-F1
#
_entry.id   AF-A0A317ZBG5-F1
#
_cell.length_a   1.000
_cell.length_b   1.000
_cell.length_c   1.000
_cell.angle_alpha   90.00
_cell.angle_beta   90.00
_cell.angle_gamma   90.00
#
_symmetry.space_group_name_H-M   'P 1'
#
loop_
_entity.id
_entity.type
_entity.pdbx_description
1 polymer ?
#
loop_
_entity_poly.entity_id
_entity_poly.type
_entity_poly.pdbx_seq_one_letter_code
_entity_poly.pdbx_strand_id
1 'polypeptide(L)'
;LSHFLTSLYEHFNFPWLILIVIIIFRKDISKLLTRVSGVDYESSAGKVSVLFSNMKQLESQMEGSEHEQIREYGEDLRNRVNIDPNPMLENEMTPYDYYFNLVHTPAFTCQSIAKYGYFKTIENLYNAYLFLTMDYAKDHHRPSEIIANIYDTAMDIKRNSGVLFDEAFIAKYRRFIELTYMGLAESHKEKK
;
A
#
# COMPACT_ATOMS: atom_id res chain seq x y z
N LEU A 1 22.90 50.27 -3.43
CA LEU A 1 22.46 48.93 -3.90
C LEU A 1 22.44 48.85 -5.42
N SER A 2 21.77 49.78 -6.11
CA SER A 2 21.70 49.82 -7.58
C SER A 2 23.08 49.84 -8.24
N HIS A 3 23.97 50.76 -7.87
CA HIS A 3 25.33 50.84 -8.43
C HIS A 3 26.20 49.60 -8.19
N PHE A 4 25.96 48.86 -7.10
CA PHE A 4 26.69 47.63 -6.78
C PHE A 4 26.19 46.46 -7.65
N LEU A 5 24.88 46.39 -7.89
CA LEU A 5 24.25 45.38 -8.75
C LEU A 5 24.60 45.58 -10.22
N THR A 6 24.70 46.82 -10.70
CA THR A 6 25.10 47.13 -12.08
C THR A 6 26.55 46.72 -12.36
N SER A 7 27.47 47.00 -11.43
CA SER A 7 28.89 46.61 -11.54
C SER A 7 29.09 45.09 -11.51
N LEU A 8 28.28 44.37 -10.73
CA LEU A 8 28.28 42.90 -10.69
C LEU A 8 27.82 42.27 -12.01
N TYR A 9 26.90 42.92 -12.73
CA TYR A 9 26.34 42.44 -14.00
C TYR A 9 27.29 42.62 -15.19
N GLU A 10 28.07 43.70 -15.21
CA GLU A 10 29.00 44.02 -16.31
C GLU A 10 30.31 43.21 -16.28
N HIS A 11 30.68 42.64 -15.13
CA HIS A 11 31.99 42.02 -14.94
C HIS A 11 31.98 40.51 -14.71
N PHE A 12 30.80 39.88 -14.62
CA PHE A 12 30.69 38.44 -14.37
C PHE A 12 29.81 37.74 -15.41
N ASN A 13 30.34 36.63 -15.93
CA ASN A 13 29.57 35.74 -16.81
C ASN A 13 28.40 35.13 -16.01
N PHE A 14 27.23 34.97 -16.63
CA PHE A 14 25.96 34.58 -15.96
C PHE A 14 26.08 33.39 -14.96
N PRO A 15 26.89 32.34 -15.23
CA PRO A 15 27.11 31.24 -14.27
C PRO A 15 27.82 31.67 -12.97
N TRP A 16 28.74 32.63 -13.06
CA TRP A 16 29.49 33.13 -11.90
C TRP A 16 28.67 34.04 -11.00
N LEU A 17 27.75 34.82 -11.58
CA LEU A 17 26.78 35.62 -10.83
C LEU A 17 25.89 34.74 -9.96
N ILE A 18 25.37 33.65 -10.53
CA ILE A 18 24.56 32.66 -9.79
C ILE A 18 25.39 32.06 -8.64
N LEU A 19 26.66 31.73 -8.90
CA LEU A 19 27.55 31.16 -7.89
C LEU A 19 27.81 32.14 -6.73
N ILE A 20 28.06 33.42 -7.04
CA ILE A 20 28.26 34.49 -6.06
C ILE A 20 26.99 34.69 -5.22
N VAL A 21 25.81 34.69 -5.84
CA VAL A 21 24.53 34.78 -5.14
C VAL A 21 24.33 33.59 -4.20
N ILE A 22 24.60 32.36 -4.65
CA ILE A 22 24.52 31.17 -3.81
C ILE A 22 25.48 31.25 -2.62
N ILE A 23 26.70 31.78 -2.81
CA ILE A 23 27.69 31.93 -1.74
C ILE A 23 27.27 33.00 -0.72
N ILE A 24 26.85 34.17 -1.18
CA ILE A 24 26.43 35.29 -0.31
C ILE A 24 25.21 34.89 0.52
N PHE A 25 24.21 34.28 -0.12
CA PHE A 25 22.95 33.89 0.53
C PHE A 25 22.97 32.47 1.08
N ARG A 26 24.12 31.79 1.13
CA ARG A 26 24.23 30.38 1.55
C ARG A 26 23.55 30.11 2.89
N LYS A 27 23.71 31.01 3.86
CA LYS A 27 23.10 30.87 5.19
C LYS A 27 21.58 31.03 5.16
N ASP A 28 21.07 31.97 4.37
CA ASP A 28 19.64 32.23 4.27
C ASP A 28 18.93 31.17 3.43
N ILE A 29 19.56 30.73 2.34
CA ILE A 29 19.13 29.58 1.53
C ILE A 29 19.12 28.31 2.39
N SER A 30 20.17 28.07 3.20
CA SER A 30 20.24 26.93 4.11
C SER A 30 19.15 26.98 5.19
N LYS A 31 18.87 28.15 5.76
CA LYS A 31 17.76 28.34 6.72
C LYS A 31 16.38 28.16 6.08
N LEU A 32 16.17 28.65 4.87
CA LEU A 32 14.93 28.44 4.12
C LEU A 32 14.76 26.97 3.76
N LEU A 33 15.81 26.31 3.26
CA LEU A 33 15.79 24.87 2.95
C LEU A 33 15.50 24.03 4.19
N THR A 34 16.19 24.29 5.31
CA THR A 34 15.97 23.55 6.57
C THR A 34 14.59 23.81 7.18
N ARG A 35 14.04 25.02 7.00
CA ARG A 35 12.68 25.35 7.46
C ARG A 35 11.61 24.71 6.57
N VAL A 36 11.78 24.74 5.25
CA VAL A 36 10.86 24.09 4.31
C VAL A 36 10.95 22.58 4.45
N SER A 37 12.16 22.02 4.54
CA SER A 37 12.35 20.58 4.76
C SER A 37 11.87 20.14 6.14
N GLY A 38 12.05 20.96 7.18
CA GLY A 38 11.62 20.62 8.55
C GLY A 38 10.10 20.66 8.73
N VAL A 39 9.41 21.66 8.16
CA VAL A 39 7.96 21.82 8.31
C VAL A 39 7.19 20.72 7.58
N ASP A 40 7.60 20.34 6.37
CA ASP A 40 6.96 19.25 5.63
C ASP A 40 7.30 17.87 6.22
N TYR A 41 8.54 17.68 6.71
CA TYR A 41 8.98 16.40 7.25
C TYR A 41 8.38 16.12 8.63
N GLU A 42 8.29 17.10 9.54
CA GLU A 42 7.67 16.92 10.86
C GLU A 42 6.16 16.70 10.75
N SER A 43 5.47 17.43 9.86
CA SER A 43 4.03 17.23 9.61
C SER A 43 3.75 15.86 8.98
N SER A 44 4.57 15.46 7.99
CA SER A 44 4.42 14.16 7.32
C SER A 44 4.77 13.00 8.25
N ALA A 45 5.85 13.08 9.03
CA ALA A 45 6.23 12.05 9.97
C ALA A 45 5.16 11.82 11.05
N GLY A 46 4.55 12.89 11.56
CA GLY A 46 3.41 12.82 12.47
C GLY A 46 2.23 12.06 11.84
N LYS A 47 1.82 12.42 10.62
CA LYS A 47 0.74 11.74 9.89
C LYS A 47 1.06 10.26 9.62
N VAL A 48 2.27 9.97 9.17
CA VAL A 48 2.73 8.61 8.88
C VAL A 48 2.71 7.75 10.15
N SER A 49 3.11 8.29 11.30
CA SER A 49 3.04 7.55 12.57
C SER A 49 1.62 7.16 12.97
N VAL A 50 0.64 8.06 12.77
CA VAL A 50 -0.78 7.79 13.00
C VAL A 50 -1.28 6.71 12.04
N LEU A 51 -0.90 6.79 10.76
CA LEU A 51 -1.28 5.79 9.77
C LEU A 51 -0.71 4.40 10.09
N PHE A 52 0.52 4.29 10.60
CA PHE A 52 1.07 3.02 11.07
C PHE A 52 0.36 2.49 12.32
N SER A 53 -0.06 3.37 13.23
CA SER A 53 -0.90 2.97 14.37
C SER A 53 -2.24 2.43 13.90
N ASN A 54 -2.87 3.09 12.92
CA ASN A 54 -4.12 2.63 12.31
C ASN A 54 -3.92 1.28 11.63
N MET A 55 -2.80 1.08 10.92
CA MET A 55 -2.48 -0.19 10.28
C MET A 55 -2.37 -1.33 11.30
N LYS A 56 -1.72 -1.11 12.45
CA LYS A 56 -1.65 -2.11 13.53
C LYS A 56 -3.03 -2.40 14.15
N GLN A 57 -3.87 -1.38 14.30
CA GLN A 57 -5.23 -1.58 14.78
C GLN A 57 -6.05 -2.40 13.78
N LEU A 58 -5.92 -2.13 12.48
CA LEU A 58 -6.57 -2.90 11.43
C LEU A 58 -6.05 -4.33 11.37
N GLU A 59 -4.76 -4.57 11.59
CA GLU A 59 -4.19 -5.91 11.71
C GLU A 59 -4.83 -6.69 12.88
N SER A 60 -5.00 -6.05 14.04
CA SER A 60 -5.68 -6.68 15.18
C SER A 60 -7.17 -6.96 14.90
N GLN A 61 -7.86 -6.04 14.20
CA GLN A 61 -9.26 -6.26 13.78
C GLN A 61 -9.38 -7.41 12.76
N MET A 62 -8.44 -7.50 11.83
CA MET A 62 -8.33 -8.56 10.86
C MET A 62 -8.17 -9.92 11.54
N GLU A 63 -7.26 -10.02 12.51
CA GLU A 63 -7.08 -11.26 13.30
C GLU A 63 -8.36 -11.61 14.05
N GLY A 64 -9.02 -10.67 14.72
CA GLY A 64 -10.29 -10.92 15.41
C GLY A 64 -11.40 -11.40 14.45
N SER A 65 -11.51 -10.76 13.28
CA SER A 65 -12.50 -11.11 12.27
C SER A 65 -12.22 -12.46 11.60
N GLU A 66 -10.95 -12.85 11.45
CA GLU A 66 -10.57 -14.18 10.95
C GLU A 66 -11.09 -15.28 11.88
N HIS A 67 -10.90 -15.13 13.19
CA HIS A 67 -11.40 -16.09 14.18
C HIS A 67 -12.92 -16.19 14.16
N GLU A 68 -13.61 -15.06 13.98
CA GLU A 68 -15.07 -15.02 13.90
C GLU A 68 -15.60 -15.74 12.65
N GLN A 69 -14.99 -15.51 11.49
CA GLN A 69 -15.35 -16.20 10.25
C GLN A 69 -15.13 -17.72 10.36
N ILE A 70 -13.98 -18.17 10.88
CA ILE A 70 -13.72 -19.61 11.08
C ILE A 70 -14.77 -20.22 12.02
N ARG A 71 -15.15 -19.51 13.08
CA ARG A 71 -16.20 -19.97 14.02
C ARG A 71 -17.57 -20.04 13.36
N GLU A 72 -17.92 -19.08 12.51
CA GLU A 72 -19.21 -19.03 11.80
C GLU A 72 -19.40 -20.25 10.89
N TYR A 73 -18.37 -20.62 10.12
CA TYR A 73 -18.43 -21.77 9.22
C TYR A 73 -18.07 -23.11 9.88
N GLY A 74 -17.60 -23.09 11.13
CA GLY A 74 -17.18 -24.27 11.89
C GLY A 74 -15.85 -24.89 11.42
N GLU A 75 -15.24 -24.34 10.38
CA GLU A 75 -13.94 -24.77 9.86
C GLU A 75 -13.27 -23.65 9.04
N ASP A 76 -11.98 -23.86 8.72
CA ASP A 76 -11.22 -22.97 7.87
C ASP A 76 -11.48 -23.29 6.38
N LEU A 77 -12.31 -22.48 5.74
CA LEU A 77 -12.72 -22.65 4.34
C LEU A 77 -11.54 -22.62 3.36
N ARG A 78 -10.39 -22.05 3.73
CA ARG A 78 -9.19 -22.03 2.86
C ARG A 78 -8.67 -23.44 2.58
N ASN A 79 -8.89 -24.38 3.50
CA ASN A 79 -8.48 -25.78 3.34
C ASN A 79 -9.27 -26.52 2.24
N ARG A 80 -10.36 -25.94 1.74
CA ARG A 80 -11.18 -26.52 0.67
C ARG A 80 -10.66 -26.19 -0.74
N VAL A 81 -9.68 -25.29 -0.87
CA VAL A 81 -9.17 -24.83 -2.17
C VAL A 81 -8.17 -25.84 -2.72
N ASN A 82 -8.44 -26.35 -3.93
CA ASN A 82 -7.47 -27.12 -4.71
C ASN A 82 -6.65 -26.16 -5.57
N ILE A 83 -5.36 -26.06 -5.28
CA ILE A 83 -4.41 -25.21 -6.00
C ILE A 83 -3.63 -26.08 -6.99
N ASP A 84 -3.53 -25.63 -8.24
CA ASP A 84 -2.63 -26.26 -9.20
C ASP A 84 -1.18 -26.05 -8.76
N PRO A 85 -0.38 -27.12 -8.54
CA PRO A 85 1.01 -26.99 -8.13
C PRO A 85 1.88 -26.29 -9.20
N ASN A 86 1.44 -26.22 -10.46
CA ASN A 86 2.17 -25.60 -11.57
C ASN A 86 1.34 -24.50 -12.24
N PRO A 87 1.23 -23.31 -11.62
CA PRO A 87 0.51 -22.19 -12.23
C PRO A 87 1.17 -21.79 -13.56
N MET A 88 0.35 -21.42 -14.54
CA MET A 88 0.80 -20.85 -15.81
C MET A 88 1.69 -19.61 -15.58
N LEU A 89 2.49 -19.22 -16.57
CA LEU A 89 3.28 -17.98 -16.45
C LEU A 89 2.36 -16.76 -16.45
N GLU A 90 2.71 -15.69 -15.71
CA GLU A 90 1.89 -14.47 -15.55
C GLU A 90 1.45 -13.86 -16.89
N ASN A 91 2.27 -13.94 -17.94
CA ASN A 91 1.98 -13.43 -19.29
C ASN A 91 0.96 -14.27 -20.07
N GLU A 92 0.66 -15.48 -19.61
CA GLU A 92 -0.28 -16.42 -20.22
C GLU A 92 -1.56 -16.58 -19.38
N MET A 93 -1.58 -16.01 -18.18
CA MET A 93 -2.72 -16.08 -17.26
C MET A 93 -3.88 -15.21 -17.74
N THR A 94 -5.10 -15.73 -17.57
CA THR A 94 -6.28 -14.86 -17.61
C THR A 94 -6.29 -13.94 -16.37
N PRO A 95 -7.05 -12.82 -16.39
CA PRO A 95 -7.20 -11.98 -15.20
C PRO A 95 -7.70 -12.76 -13.97
N TYR A 96 -8.60 -13.73 -14.19
CA TYR A 96 -9.07 -14.62 -13.13
C TYR A 96 -7.92 -15.45 -12.55
N ASP A 97 -7.14 -16.14 -13.39
CA ASP A 97 -6.03 -16.99 -12.93
C ASP A 97 -4.98 -16.16 -12.18
N TYR A 98 -4.70 -14.94 -12.65
CA TYR A 98 -3.80 -14.03 -11.97
C TYR A 98 -4.26 -13.71 -10.55
N TYR A 99 -5.51 -13.24 -10.39
CA TYR A 99 -6.05 -12.85 -9.09
C TYR A 99 -6.27 -14.04 -8.16
N PHE A 100 -6.70 -15.17 -8.72
CA PHE A 100 -6.83 -16.43 -7.98
C PHE A 100 -5.47 -16.87 -7.42
N ASN A 101 -4.43 -16.94 -8.25
CA ASN A 101 -3.08 -17.30 -7.80
C ASN A 101 -2.49 -16.30 -6.81
N LEU A 102 -2.75 -14.99 -7.00
CA LEU A 102 -2.28 -13.97 -6.08
C LEU A 102 -2.84 -14.14 -4.65
N VAL A 103 -4.09 -14.60 -4.54
CA VAL A 103 -4.77 -14.80 -3.27
C VAL A 103 -4.46 -16.18 -2.68
N HIS A 104 -4.47 -17.24 -3.48
CA HIS A 104 -4.38 -18.62 -2.99
C HIS A 104 -2.95 -19.18 -2.93
N THR A 105 -2.00 -18.64 -3.70
CA THR A 105 -0.65 -19.19 -3.84
C THR A 105 0.39 -18.26 -3.16
N PRO A 106 0.91 -18.60 -1.96
CA PRO A 106 1.84 -17.72 -1.22
C PRO A 106 3.09 -17.36 -2.02
N ALA A 107 3.62 -18.31 -2.81
CA ALA A 107 4.78 -18.07 -3.66
C ALA A 107 4.52 -16.97 -4.72
N PHE A 108 3.30 -16.90 -5.25
CA PHE A 108 2.91 -15.89 -6.23
C PHE A 108 2.82 -14.50 -5.59
N THR A 109 2.31 -14.41 -4.37
CA THR A 109 2.34 -13.16 -3.60
C THR A 109 3.77 -12.70 -3.33
N CYS A 110 4.69 -13.60 -2.95
CA CYS A 110 6.11 -13.26 -2.77
C CYS A 110 6.75 -12.75 -4.08
N GLN A 111 6.41 -13.36 -5.22
CA GLN A 111 6.85 -12.87 -6.53
C GLN A 111 6.32 -11.46 -6.83
N SER A 112 5.06 -11.17 -6.49
CA SER A 112 4.50 -9.81 -6.60
C SER A 112 5.25 -8.81 -5.74
N ILE A 113 5.60 -9.16 -4.49
CA ILE A 113 6.40 -8.30 -3.60
C ILE A 113 7.77 -8.02 -4.24
N ALA A 114 8.46 -9.06 -4.72
CA ALA A 114 9.78 -8.91 -5.35
C ALA A 114 9.75 -8.06 -6.62
N LYS A 115 8.69 -8.20 -7.44
CA LYS A 115 8.56 -7.51 -8.73
C LYS A 115 8.07 -6.08 -8.60
N TYR A 116 7.09 -5.83 -7.72
CA TYR A 116 6.35 -4.57 -7.67
C TYR A 116 6.47 -3.82 -6.33
N GLY A 117 6.95 -4.48 -5.28
CA GLY A 117 7.04 -3.94 -3.93
C GLY A 117 5.75 -4.08 -3.12
N TYR A 118 5.84 -3.70 -1.84
CA TYR A 118 4.81 -3.88 -0.81
C TYR A 118 3.50 -3.17 -1.14
N PHE A 119 3.55 -1.86 -1.41
CA PHE A 119 2.34 -1.08 -1.69
C PHE A 119 1.59 -1.56 -2.93
N LYS A 120 2.32 -1.89 -4.01
CA LYS A 120 1.68 -2.37 -5.23
C LYS A 120 1.10 -3.77 -5.04
N THR A 121 1.74 -4.60 -4.22
CA THR A 121 1.18 -5.92 -3.86
C THR A 121 -0.09 -5.79 -3.04
N ILE A 122 -0.17 -4.86 -2.08
CA ILE A 122 -1.40 -4.57 -1.33
C ILE A 122 -2.52 -4.10 -2.29
N GLU A 123 -2.20 -3.20 -3.21
CA GLU A 123 -3.15 -2.76 -4.25
C GLU A 123 -3.63 -3.93 -5.13
N ASN A 124 -2.72 -4.79 -5.58
CA ASN A 124 -3.07 -5.95 -6.40
C ASN A 124 -3.93 -6.95 -5.63
N LEU A 125 -3.66 -7.19 -4.34
CA LEU A 125 -4.47 -8.04 -3.47
C LEU A 125 -5.87 -7.47 -3.26
N TYR A 126 -5.99 -6.15 -3.06
CA TYR A 126 -7.29 -5.49 -2.97
C TYR A 126 -8.09 -5.60 -4.27
N ASN A 127 -7.44 -5.39 -5.42
CA ASN A 127 -8.07 -5.58 -6.73
C ASN A 127 -8.48 -7.03 -6.96
N ALA A 128 -7.69 -8.00 -6.50
CA ALA A 128 -8.04 -9.42 -6.54
C ALA A 128 -9.31 -9.68 -5.74
N TYR A 129 -9.40 -9.13 -4.53
CA TYR A 129 -10.60 -9.22 -3.70
C TYR A 129 -11.84 -8.67 -4.41
N LEU A 130 -11.77 -7.45 -4.95
CA LEU A 130 -12.88 -6.84 -5.68
C LEU A 130 -13.30 -7.67 -6.90
N PHE A 131 -12.33 -8.15 -7.67
CA PHE A 131 -12.58 -8.97 -8.85
C PHE A 131 -13.26 -10.30 -8.49
N LEU A 132 -12.72 -11.02 -7.51
CA LEU A 132 -13.22 -12.34 -7.11
C LEU A 132 -14.57 -12.29 -6.38
N THR A 133 -14.93 -11.13 -5.81
CA THR A 133 -16.18 -10.94 -5.06
C THR A 133 -17.23 -10.10 -5.75
N MET A 134 -17.01 -9.70 -7.00
CA MET A 134 -17.90 -8.79 -7.73
C MET A 134 -19.37 -9.25 -7.74
N ASP A 135 -19.60 -10.56 -7.85
CA ASP A 135 -20.95 -11.16 -7.87
C ASP A 135 -21.49 -11.53 -6.47
N TYR A 136 -20.68 -11.36 -5.42
CA TYR A 136 -20.98 -11.79 -4.05
C TYR A 136 -21.03 -10.64 -3.04
N ALA A 137 -20.60 -9.44 -3.44
CA ALA A 137 -20.47 -8.29 -2.56
C ALA A 137 -21.80 -8.00 -1.85
N LYS A 138 -21.75 -8.01 -0.52
CA LYS A 138 -22.87 -7.63 0.35
C LYS A 138 -22.60 -6.22 0.88
N ASP A 139 -23.62 -5.36 0.82
CA ASP A 139 -23.58 -4.09 1.54
C ASP A 139 -23.31 -4.35 3.03
N HIS A 140 -22.37 -3.59 3.62
CA HIS A 140 -22.01 -3.64 5.05
C HIS A 140 -21.41 -4.96 5.55
N HIS A 141 -20.63 -5.66 4.73
CA HIS A 141 -19.85 -6.82 5.17
C HIS A 141 -18.56 -6.40 5.90
N ARG A 142 -18.51 -6.58 7.22
CA ARG A 142 -17.40 -6.11 8.07
C ARG A 142 -16.00 -6.59 7.64
N PRO A 143 -15.77 -7.86 7.25
CA PRO A 143 -14.47 -8.28 6.71
C PRO A 143 -14.05 -7.49 5.47
N SER A 144 -15.00 -7.15 4.59
CA SER A 144 -14.75 -6.35 3.38
C SER A 144 -14.34 -4.91 3.72
N GLU A 145 -14.96 -4.33 4.75
CA GLU A 145 -14.60 -2.99 5.25
C GLU A 145 -13.17 -2.97 5.79
N ILE A 146 -12.75 -4.00 6.55
CA ILE A 146 -11.37 -4.14 7.03
C ILE A 146 -10.41 -4.24 5.84
N ILE A 147 -10.75 -5.04 4.82
CA ILE A 147 -9.93 -5.20 3.61
C ILE A 147 -9.71 -3.86 2.89
N ALA A 148 -10.78 -3.07 2.72
CA ALA A 148 -10.72 -1.76 2.09
C ALA A 148 -9.92 -0.75 2.94
N ASN A 149 -10.15 -0.71 4.24
CA ASN A 149 -9.45 0.21 5.15
C ASN A 149 -7.93 -0.05 5.18
N ILE A 150 -7.49 -1.31 5.08
CA ILE A 150 -6.07 -1.65 4.95
C ILE A 150 -5.48 -1.09 3.65
N TYR A 151 -6.18 -1.27 2.53
CA TYR A 151 -5.77 -0.73 1.24
C TYR A 151 -5.65 0.81 1.30
N ASP A 152 -6.68 1.49 1.77
CA ASP A 152 -6.71 2.96 1.86
C ASP A 152 -5.59 3.48 2.76
N THR A 153 -5.41 2.87 3.94
CA THR A 153 -4.33 3.23 4.87
C THR A 153 -2.96 3.02 4.22
N ALA A 154 -2.75 1.92 3.49
CA ALA A 154 -1.49 1.67 2.80
C ALA A 154 -1.23 2.70 1.70
N MET A 155 -2.26 3.08 0.94
CA MET A 155 -2.12 4.12 -0.09
C MET A 155 -1.85 5.49 0.53
N ASP A 156 -2.43 5.80 1.68
CA ASP A 156 -2.15 7.04 2.39
C ASP A 156 -0.74 7.06 2.99
N ILE A 157 -0.23 5.94 3.51
CA ILE A 157 1.18 5.84 3.93
C ILE A 157 2.09 6.15 2.73
N LYS A 158 1.82 5.52 1.57
CA LYS A 158 2.60 5.78 0.33
C LYS A 158 2.54 7.26 -0.08
N ARG A 159 1.36 7.88 -0.07
CA ARG A 159 1.18 9.31 -0.42
C ARG A 159 1.95 10.24 0.51
N ASN A 160 2.06 9.88 1.80
CA ASN A 160 2.83 10.64 2.79
C ASN A 160 4.32 10.22 2.84
N SER A 161 4.82 9.53 1.79
CA SER A 161 6.22 9.07 1.69
C SER A 161 6.66 8.15 2.84
N GLY A 162 5.71 7.47 3.49
CA GLY A 162 6.00 6.41 4.45
C GLY A 162 6.49 5.14 3.75
N VAL A 163 7.23 4.33 4.49
CA VAL A 163 7.86 3.12 3.94
C VAL A 163 7.32 1.88 4.66
N LEU A 164 6.81 0.92 3.89
CA LEU A 164 6.28 -0.34 4.41
C LEU A 164 7.18 -1.49 3.95
N PHE A 165 7.77 -2.21 4.89
CA PHE A 165 8.61 -3.39 4.67
C PHE A 165 8.16 -4.53 5.59
N ASP A 166 6.94 -5.02 5.38
CA ASP A 166 6.35 -6.04 6.25
C ASP A 166 5.70 -7.15 5.42
N GLU A 167 6.48 -8.20 5.15
CA GLU A 167 6.00 -9.37 4.40
C GLU A 167 5.02 -10.20 5.23
N ALA A 168 5.18 -10.23 6.55
CA ALA A 168 4.29 -10.95 7.45
C ALA A 168 2.89 -10.31 7.42
N PHE A 169 2.82 -8.98 7.44
CA PHE A 169 1.57 -8.24 7.27
C PHE A 169 0.90 -8.57 5.93
N ILE A 170 1.63 -8.54 4.80
CA ILE A 170 1.06 -8.87 3.49
C ILE A 170 0.57 -10.33 3.45
N ALA A 171 1.31 -11.26 4.05
CA ALA A 171 0.90 -12.65 4.13
C ALA A 171 -0.41 -12.83 4.94
N LYS A 172 -0.55 -12.11 6.07
CA LYS A 172 -1.81 -12.10 6.84
C LYS A 172 -2.95 -11.47 6.04
N TYR A 173 -2.71 -10.33 5.39
CA TYR A 173 -3.70 -9.66 4.56
C TYR A 173 -4.21 -10.54 3.41
N ARG A 174 -3.30 -11.22 2.71
CA ARG A 174 -3.63 -12.22 1.68
C ARG A 174 -4.51 -13.33 2.26
N ARG A 175 -4.10 -13.94 3.38
CA ARG A 175 -4.85 -15.02 4.04
C ARG A 175 -6.25 -14.59 4.49
N PHE A 176 -6.40 -13.33 4.89
CA PHE A 176 -7.67 -12.77 5.29
C PHE A 176 -8.60 -12.53 4.10
N ILE A 177 -8.06 -11.99 3.00
CA ILE A 177 -8.78 -11.86 1.72
C ILE A 177 -9.26 -13.24 1.25
N GLU A 178 -8.38 -14.24 1.30
CA GLU A 178 -8.68 -15.61 0.89
C GLU A 178 -9.88 -16.18 1.66
N LEU A 179 -9.84 -16.11 2.99
CA LEU A 179 -10.93 -16.59 3.84
C LEU A 179 -12.23 -15.83 3.57
N THR A 180 -12.14 -14.50 3.46
CA THR A 180 -13.30 -13.63 3.25
C THR A 180 -13.99 -13.91 1.92
N TYR A 181 -13.20 -14.07 0.85
CA TYR A 181 -13.71 -14.47 -0.47
C TYR A 181 -14.39 -15.85 -0.40
N MET A 182 -13.75 -16.84 0.22
CA MET A 182 -14.31 -18.19 0.34
C MET A 182 -15.62 -18.21 1.14
N GLY A 183 -15.70 -17.45 2.24
CA GLY A 183 -16.94 -17.31 3.01
C GLY A 183 -18.07 -16.66 2.22
N LEU A 184 -17.78 -15.59 1.47
CA LEU A 184 -18.77 -14.96 0.59
C LEU A 184 -19.27 -15.91 -0.50
N ALA A 185 -18.37 -16.67 -1.12
CA ALA A 185 -18.71 -17.66 -2.13
C ALA A 185 -19.58 -18.79 -1.55
N GLU A 186 -19.27 -19.27 -0.33
CA GLU A 186 -20.04 -20.32 0.33
C GLU A 186 -21.45 -19.83 0.71
N SER A 187 -21.56 -18.65 1.34
CA SER A 187 -22.86 -18.05 1.69
C SER A 187 -23.73 -17.77 0.46
N HIS A 188 -23.13 -17.53 -0.71
CA HIS A 188 -23.88 -17.36 -1.95
C HIS A 188 -24.44 -18.69 -2.49
N LYS A 189 -23.71 -19.80 -2.35
CA LYS A 189 -24.21 -21.13 -2.74
C LYS A 189 -25.44 -21.53 -1.92
N GLU A 190 -25.44 -21.26 -0.61
CA GLU A 190 -26.58 -21.58 0.26
C GLU A 190 -27.85 -20.80 -0.05
N LYS A 191 -27.73 -19.66 -0.76
CA LYS A 191 -28.87 -18.80 -1.14
C LYS A 191 -29.48 -19.14 -2.50
N LYS A 192 -28.82 -19.99 -3.31
CA LYS A 192 -29.30 -20.45 -4.62
C LYS A 192 -29.98 -21.80 -4.50
#